data_AF-A0A258FF68-F1
#
_entry.id   AF-A0A258FF68-F1
#
_cell.length_a   1.000
_cell.length_b   1.000
_cell.length_c   1.000
_cell.angle_alpha   90.00
_cell.angle_beta   90.00
_cell.angle_gamma   90.00
#
_symmetry.space_group_name_H-M   'P 1'
#
loop_
_entity.id
_entity.type
_entity.pdbx_description
1 polymer ?
#
loop_
_entity_poly.entity_id
_entity_poly.type
_entity_poly.pdbx_seq_one_letter_code
_entity_poly.pdbx_strand_id
1 'polypeptide(L)'
;MFMLHVDPLTAAADATPADPVLADLHAMGPGIVAGQLAMLTRLAEIGMTLAEATERWALAAPEDREAAAPAGFQGDPGLLYSRVARAVRQTLMLQARLLQDLPALGRAASQARIEGEQARRERAQRVLMRAVRAEHDDPDAVEDLSDAVYERLRDEDFSDDILALPLGDAVARICRDLGLSPAWTAWAMAAATATTAPPPELLAETPLPFEKRKRPERDGPPTAPDAPFASARGSPSSCPPG
;
A
#
# COMPACT_ATOMS: atom_id res chain seq x y z
N MET A 1 7.86 -27.92 45.16
CA MET A 1 8.63 -27.10 44.21
C MET A 1 7.92 -27.18 42.87
N PHE A 2 6.88 -26.36 42.67
CA PHE A 2 6.07 -26.36 41.46
C PHE A 2 6.73 -25.41 40.46
N MET A 3 7.27 -25.96 39.37
CA MET A 3 7.68 -25.18 38.21
C MET A 3 6.41 -24.69 37.51
N LEU A 4 6.09 -23.40 37.67
CA LEU A 4 5.14 -22.72 36.81
C LEU A 4 5.75 -22.71 35.41
N HIS A 5 5.27 -23.62 34.56
CA HIS A 5 5.54 -23.62 33.14
C HIS A 5 4.82 -22.40 32.57
N VAL A 6 5.57 -21.32 32.36
CA VAL A 6 5.06 -20.13 31.66
C VAL A 6 4.96 -20.53 30.20
N ASP A 7 3.75 -20.84 29.76
CA ASP A 7 3.46 -21.12 28.35
C ASP A 7 3.91 -19.93 27.49
N PRO A 8 4.81 -20.12 26.51
CA PRO A 8 5.24 -19.07 25.58
C PRO A 8 4.15 -18.66 24.56
N LEU A 9 2.88 -18.98 24.83
CA LEU A 9 1.73 -18.78 23.95
C LEU A 9 1.03 -17.41 24.10
N THR A 10 1.45 -16.57 25.06
CA THR A 10 0.86 -15.24 25.28
C THR A 10 1.49 -14.12 24.45
N ALA A 11 2.50 -14.40 23.62
CA ALA A 11 3.19 -13.37 22.82
C ALA A 11 2.68 -13.20 21.37
N ALA A 12 1.57 -13.84 20.98
CA ALA A 12 1.02 -13.78 19.62
C ALA A 12 -0.37 -13.10 19.54
N ALA A 13 -0.71 -12.27 20.53
CA ALA A 13 -1.66 -11.17 20.34
C ALA A 13 -0.85 -10.00 19.76
N ASP A 14 -1.09 -9.49 18.57
CA ASP A 14 -2.32 -8.84 18.17
C ASP A 14 -2.26 -8.63 16.64
N ALA A 15 -2.83 -9.57 15.88
CA ALA A 15 -3.17 -9.28 14.50
C ALA A 15 -4.62 -8.81 14.53
N THR A 16 -4.78 -7.54 14.87
CA THR A 16 -6.01 -6.76 14.77
C THR A 16 -6.78 -7.24 13.53
N PRO A 17 -8.07 -7.59 13.64
CA PRO A 17 -8.86 -7.94 12.45
C PRO A 17 -8.62 -6.84 11.42
N ALA A 18 -8.22 -7.22 10.20
CA ALA A 18 -7.90 -6.28 9.13
C ALA A 18 -8.95 -5.18 9.15
N ASP A 19 -8.53 -3.99 9.58
CA ASP A 19 -9.44 -2.89 9.86
C ASP A 19 -10.27 -2.69 8.59
N PRO A 20 -11.60 -2.85 8.64
CA PRO A 20 -12.44 -2.65 7.45
C PRO A 20 -12.18 -1.26 6.85
N VAL A 21 -11.75 -0.29 7.66
CA VAL A 21 -11.33 1.04 7.21
C VAL A 21 -10.08 0.99 6.33
N LEU A 22 -9.09 0.13 6.64
CA LEU A 22 -7.90 -0.05 5.79
C LEU A 22 -8.26 -0.76 4.47
N ALA A 23 -9.15 -1.75 4.51
CA ALA A 23 -9.64 -2.39 3.29
C ALA A 23 -10.41 -1.40 2.40
N ASP A 24 -11.25 -0.56 3.00
CA ASP A 24 -11.97 0.51 2.31
C ASP A 24 -11.02 1.59 1.78
N LEU A 25 -9.95 1.94 2.49
CA LEU A 25 -8.91 2.86 2.00
C LEU A 25 -8.17 2.31 0.78
N HIS A 26 -7.89 1.01 0.76
CA HIS A 26 -7.31 0.34 -0.40
C HIS A 26 -8.30 0.29 -1.58
N ALA A 27 -9.59 0.06 -1.32
CA ALA A 27 -10.64 0.13 -2.34
C ALA A 27 -10.88 1.56 -2.85
N MET A 28 -10.67 2.58 -2.01
CA MET A 28 -10.71 4.00 -2.38
C MET A 28 -9.47 4.46 -3.15
N GLY A 29 -8.33 3.78 -2.99
CA GLY A 29 -7.05 4.12 -3.63
C GLY A 29 -7.14 4.30 -5.16
N PRO A 30 -7.72 3.35 -5.91
CA PRO A 30 -7.94 3.48 -7.35
C PRO A 30 -8.80 4.69 -7.72
N GLY A 31 -9.83 5.01 -6.93
CA GLY A 31 -10.72 6.14 -7.16
C GLY A 31 -10.02 7.49 -6.95
N ILE A 32 -9.19 7.60 -5.90
CA ILE A 32 -8.42 8.82 -5.62
C ILE A 32 -7.41 9.08 -6.75
N VAL A 33 -6.68 8.05 -7.17
CA VAL A 33 -5.68 8.16 -8.25
C VAL A 33 -6.33 8.49 -9.59
N ALA A 34 -7.48 7.87 -9.91
CA ALA A 34 -8.25 8.22 -11.10
C ALA A 34 -8.74 9.68 -11.08
N GLY A 35 -9.22 10.16 -9.93
CA GLY A 35 -9.63 11.55 -9.74
C GLY A 35 -8.48 12.54 -9.91
N GLN A 36 -7.29 12.22 -9.36
CA GLN A 36 -6.08 13.02 -9.54
C GLN A 36 -5.63 13.07 -11.00
N LEU A 37 -5.64 11.93 -11.71
CA LEU A 37 -5.31 11.89 -13.13
C LEU A 37 -6.29 12.73 -13.96
N ALA A 38 -7.59 12.65 -13.68
CA ALA A 38 -8.60 13.46 -14.35
C ALA A 38 -8.37 14.97 -14.12
N MET A 39 -8.05 15.37 -12.88
CA MET A 39 -7.73 16.75 -12.54
C MET A 39 -6.46 17.24 -13.26
N LEU A 40 -5.41 16.42 -13.29
CA LEU A 40 -4.16 16.76 -13.99
C LEU A 40 -4.38 16.86 -15.50
N THR A 41 -5.22 16.00 -16.08
CA THR A 41 -5.57 16.06 -17.52
C THR A 41 -6.28 17.37 -17.80
N ARG A 42 -7.26 17.73 -16.96
CA ARG A 42 -7.97 19.00 -17.11
C ARG A 42 -7.03 20.20 -16.99
N LEU A 43 -6.07 20.16 -16.08
CA LEU A 43 -5.08 21.23 -15.92
C LEU A 43 -4.15 21.34 -17.13
N ALA A 44 -3.73 20.21 -17.70
CA ALA A 44 -2.91 20.17 -18.91
C ALA A 44 -3.66 20.74 -20.12
N GLU A 45 -4.96 20.42 -20.28
CA GLU A 45 -5.81 20.99 -21.32
C GLU A 45 -5.89 22.52 -21.22
N ILE A 46 -6.19 23.04 -20.02
CA ILE A 46 -6.26 24.50 -19.78
C ILE A 46 -4.90 25.15 -20.07
N GLY A 47 -3.81 24.54 -19.60
CA GLY A 47 -2.46 25.02 -19.87
C GLY A 47 -2.11 25.03 -21.36
N MET A 48 -2.56 24.04 -22.13
CA MET A 48 -2.35 23.99 -23.58
C MET A 48 -3.11 25.11 -24.30
N THR A 49 -4.38 25.32 -23.96
CA THR A 49 -5.17 26.44 -24.51
C THR A 49 -4.51 27.79 -24.22
N LEU A 50 -3.95 27.97 -23.02
CA LEU A 50 -3.19 29.18 -22.67
C LEU A 50 -1.89 29.29 -23.48
N ALA A 51 -1.15 28.20 -23.64
CA ALA A 51 0.08 28.18 -24.42
C ALA A 51 -0.18 28.62 -25.88
N GLU A 52 -1.18 28.02 -26.53
CA GLU A 52 -1.61 28.37 -27.89
C GLU A 52 -2.08 29.84 -28.02
N ALA A 53 -2.78 30.36 -27.01
CA ALA A 53 -3.18 31.76 -26.99
C ALA A 53 -1.96 32.70 -26.86
N THR A 54 -1.01 32.37 -25.98
CA THR A 54 0.22 33.17 -25.82
C THR A 54 1.15 33.07 -27.03
N GLU A 55 1.18 31.94 -27.74
CA GLU A 55 1.93 31.78 -28.99
C GLU A 55 1.37 32.68 -30.09
N ARG A 56 0.04 32.66 -30.30
CA ARG A 56 -0.63 33.56 -31.25
C ARG A 56 -0.35 35.04 -30.94
N TRP A 57 -0.36 35.41 -29.67
CA TRP A 57 -0.03 36.76 -29.23
C TRP A 57 1.46 37.11 -29.44
N ALA A 58 2.37 36.16 -29.21
CA ALA A 58 3.79 36.34 -29.45
C ALA A 58 4.10 36.53 -30.94
N LEU A 59 3.38 35.84 -31.83
CA LEU A 59 3.56 35.92 -33.29
C LEU A 59 2.81 37.08 -33.95
N ALA A 60 1.90 37.76 -33.23
CA ALA A 60 1.14 38.90 -33.74
C ALA A 60 2.06 40.09 -34.11
N ALA A 61 1.65 40.85 -35.14
CA ALA A 61 2.31 42.09 -35.52
C ALA A 61 2.33 43.10 -34.36
N PRO A 62 3.32 44.00 -34.28
CA PRO A 62 3.43 44.96 -33.18
C PRO A 62 2.17 45.81 -33.00
N GLU A 63 1.51 46.16 -34.11
CA GLU A 63 0.30 46.99 -34.17
C GLU A 63 -0.94 46.25 -33.61
N ASP A 64 -0.99 44.93 -33.77
CA ASP A 64 -2.11 44.09 -33.33
C ASP A 64 -1.87 43.46 -31.93
N ARG A 65 -0.66 43.58 -31.40
CA ARG A 65 -0.23 42.88 -30.18
C ARG A 65 -1.00 43.34 -28.94
N GLU A 66 -1.41 44.60 -28.86
CA GLU A 66 -2.22 45.09 -27.73
C GLU A 66 -3.67 44.55 -27.78
N ALA A 67 -4.25 44.45 -28.99
CA ALA A 67 -5.59 43.90 -29.18
C ALA A 67 -5.65 42.38 -29.00
N ALA A 68 -4.55 41.67 -29.29
CA ALA A 68 -4.45 40.22 -29.14
C ALA A 68 -4.04 39.76 -27.72
N ALA A 69 -3.77 40.69 -26.81
CA ALA A 69 -3.33 40.36 -25.46
C ALA A 69 -4.47 39.68 -24.66
N PRO A 70 -4.20 38.54 -24.00
CA PRO A 70 -5.19 37.93 -23.11
C PRO A 70 -5.53 38.88 -21.96
N ALA A 71 -6.82 39.01 -21.66
CA ALA A 71 -7.33 39.97 -20.69
C ALA A 71 -6.61 39.87 -19.33
N GLY A 72 -6.07 40.99 -18.86
CA GLY A 72 -5.42 41.10 -17.55
C GLY A 72 -3.93 40.74 -17.51
N PHE A 73 -3.31 40.39 -18.63
CA PHE A 73 -1.86 40.13 -18.69
C PHE A 73 -1.07 41.36 -19.16
N GLN A 74 -0.21 41.87 -18.28
CA GLN A 74 0.82 42.86 -18.63
C GLN A 74 2.19 42.18 -18.52
N GLY A 75 2.96 42.09 -19.61
CA GLY A 75 4.29 41.51 -19.61
C GLY A 75 4.79 41.05 -20.97
N ASP A 76 6.02 40.51 -21.02
CA ASP A 76 6.59 39.92 -22.23
C ASP A 76 5.87 38.60 -22.58
N PRO A 77 5.24 38.50 -23.77
CA PRO A 77 4.55 37.28 -24.23
C PRO A 77 5.44 36.04 -24.23
N GLY A 78 6.74 36.19 -24.55
CA GLY A 78 7.69 35.07 -24.58
C GLY A 78 7.92 34.48 -23.18
N LEU A 79 8.04 35.34 -22.17
CA LEU A 79 8.15 34.90 -20.77
C LEU A 79 6.88 34.21 -20.29
N LEU A 80 5.69 34.71 -20.65
CA LEU A 80 4.43 34.09 -20.27
C LEU A 80 4.27 32.70 -20.90
N TYR A 81 4.54 32.58 -22.20
CA TYR A 81 4.55 31.28 -22.88
C TYR A 81 5.51 30.30 -22.21
N SER A 82 6.76 30.71 -21.92
CA SER A 82 7.75 29.83 -21.31
C SER A 82 7.33 29.31 -19.92
N ARG A 83 6.63 30.12 -19.13
CA ARG A 83 6.07 29.75 -17.82
C ARG A 83 4.94 28.74 -17.97
N VAL A 84 4.00 28.98 -18.88
CA VAL A 84 2.88 28.06 -19.14
C VAL A 84 3.40 26.73 -19.68
N ALA A 85 4.28 26.73 -20.67
CA ALA A 85 4.88 25.51 -21.22
C ALA A 85 5.68 24.72 -20.17
N ARG A 86 6.32 25.40 -19.21
CA ARG A 86 6.97 24.74 -18.07
C ARG A 86 5.94 24.07 -17.15
N ALA A 87 4.86 24.76 -16.80
CA ALA A 87 3.80 24.22 -15.96
C ALA A 87 3.16 22.97 -16.61
N VAL A 88 2.83 23.02 -17.91
CA VAL A 88 2.28 21.88 -18.66
C VAL A 88 3.26 20.69 -18.68
N ARG A 89 4.55 20.92 -18.92
CA ARG A 89 5.54 19.83 -18.85
C ARG A 89 5.60 19.22 -17.45
N GLN A 90 5.53 20.03 -16.40
CA GLN A 90 5.51 19.53 -15.02
C GLN A 90 4.26 18.69 -14.73
N THR A 91 3.07 19.09 -15.20
CA THR A 91 1.85 18.29 -15.02
C THR A 91 1.92 16.96 -15.77
N LEU A 92 2.41 16.97 -17.01
CA LEU A 92 2.59 15.74 -17.80
C LEU A 92 3.62 14.79 -17.15
N MET A 93 4.72 15.32 -16.61
CA MET A 93 5.70 14.52 -15.87
C MET A 93 5.08 13.87 -14.62
N LEU A 94 4.25 14.61 -13.88
CA LEU A 94 3.53 14.05 -12.72
C LEU A 94 2.55 12.96 -13.13
N GLN A 95 1.79 13.15 -14.22
CA GLN A 95 0.91 12.11 -14.75
C GLN A 95 1.68 10.85 -15.16
N ALA A 96 2.78 11.00 -15.89
CA ALA A 96 3.63 9.88 -16.30
C ALA A 96 4.16 9.11 -15.09
N ARG A 97 4.60 9.83 -14.04
CA ARG A 97 5.05 9.21 -12.79
C ARG A 97 3.94 8.44 -12.08
N LEU A 98 2.75 9.04 -11.95
CA LEU A 98 1.61 8.34 -11.34
C LEU A 98 1.29 7.05 -12.10
N LEU A 99 1.22 7.11 -13.44
CA LEU A 99 0.98 5.94 -14.29
C LEU A 99 2.06 4.85 -14.14
N GLN A 100 3.33 5.24 -13.93
CA GLN A 100 4.41 4.30 -13.64
C GLN A 100 4.29 3.65 -12.26
N ASP A 101 3.74 4.36 -11.27
CA ASP A 101 3.58 3.88 -9.89
C ASP A 101 2.35 2.96 -9.72
N LEU A 102 1.31 3.11 -10.56
CA LEU A 102 0.06 2.30 -10.49
C LEU A 102 0.31 0.77 -10.41
N PRO A 103 1.13 0.16 -11.29
CA PRO A 103 1.38 -1.29 -11.21
C PRO A 103 2.04 -1.72 -9.91
N ALA A 104 2.89 -0.88 -9.32
CA ALA A 104 3.54 -1.18 -8.04
C ALA A 104 2.53 -1.18 -6.89
N LEU A 105 1.62 -0.19 -6.87
CA LEU A 105 0.51 -0.15 -5.93
C LEU A 105 -0.43 -1.35 -6.09
N GLY A 106 -0.74 -1.73 -7.33
CA GLY A 106 -1.55 -2.91 -7.63
C GLY A 106 -0.91 -4.21 -7.11
N ARG A 107 0.40 -4.40 -7.32
CA ARG A 107 1.14 -5.56 -6.80
C ARG A 107 1.19 -5.57 -5.27
N ALA A 108 1.40 -4.42 -4.63
CA ALA A 108 1.41 -4.34 -3.17
C ALA A 108 0.04 -4.71 -2.57
N ALA A 109 -1.06 -4.24 -3.19
CA ALA A 109 -2.41 -4.59 -2.75
C ALA A 109 -2.73 -6.07 -2.97
N SER A 110 -2.36 -6.66 -4.12
CA SER A 110 -2.55 -8.10 -4.36
C SER A 110 -1.73 -8.95 -3.39
N GLN A 111 -0.49 -8.53 -3.10
CA GLN A 111 0.39 -9.22 -2.17
C GLN A 111 -0.18 -9.19 -0.75
N ALA A 112 -0.60 -8.02 -0.27
CA ALA A 112 -1.23 -7.88 1.05
C ALA A 112 -2.50 -8.74 1.17
N ARG A 113 -3.27 -8.88 0.08
CA ARG A 113 -4.43 -9.78 0.05
C ARG A 113 -4.01 -11.24 0.18
N ILE A 114 -3.06 -11.71 -0.62
CA ILE A 114 -2.54 -13.09 -0.55
C ILE A 114 -2.00 -13.41 0.85
N GLU A 115 -1.21 -12.50 1.43
CA GLU A 115 -0.67 -12.65 2.78
C GLU A 115 -1.78 -12.70 3.84
N GLY A 116 -2.80 -11.85 3.72
CA GLY A 116 -3.96 -11.86 4.61
C GLY A 116 -4.76 -13.16 4.53
N GLU A 117 -4.98 -13.69 3.32
CA GLU A 117 -5.65 -14.96 3.09
C GLU A 117 -4.84 -16.12 3.68
N GLN A 118 -3.53 -16.17 3.45
CA GLN A 118 -2.63 -17.17 4.03
C GLN A 118 -2.62 -17.11 5.56
N ALA A 119 -2.45 -15.92 6.15
CA ALA A 119 -2.45 -15.73 7.60
C ALA A 119 -3.78 -16.14 8.25
N ARG A 120 -4.90 -16.03 7.51
CA ARG A 120 -6.21 -16.50 7.96
C ARG A 120 -6.32 -18.02 7.90
N ARG A 121 -5.84 -18.66 6.83
CA ARG A 121 -5.79 -20.13 6.71
C ARG A 121 -4.93 -20.74 7.81
N GLU A 122 -3.75 -20.20 8.07
CA GLU A 122 -2.87 -20.66 9.15
C GLU A 122 -3.55 -20.55 10.53
N ARG A 123 -4.32 -19.48 10.77
CA ARG A 123 -5.10 -19.33 12.00
C ARG A 123 -6.17 -20.41 12.12
N ALA A 124 -6.94 -20.65 11.06
CA ALA A 124 -7.93 -21.73 11.03
C ALA A 124 -7.28 -23.09 11.29
N GLN A 125 -6.17 -23.37 10.61
CA GLN A 125 -5.40 -24.60 10.78
C GLN A 125 -4.94 -24.79 12.22
N ARG A 126 -4.33 -23.79 12.85
CA ARG A 126 -3.88 -23.88 14.26
C ARG A 126 -5.02 -24.23 15.21
N VAL A 127 -6.19 -23.64 14.98
CA VAL A 127 -7.39 -23.88 15.79
C VAL A 127 -7.91 -25.31 15.57
N LEU A 128 -8.00 -25.76 14.33
CA LEU A 128 -8.44 -27.13 13.98
C LEU A 128 -7.49 -28.20 14.52
N MET A 129 -6.18 -28.01 14.35
CA MET A 129 -5.17 -28.95 14.85
C MET A 129 -5.20 -29.08 16.38
N ARG A 130 -5.50 -27.98 17.08
CA ARG A 130 -5.68 -28.02 18.55
C ARG A 130 -6.92 -28.82 18.92
N ALA A 131 -7.99 -28.72 18.14
CA ALA A 131 -9.21 -29.47 18.39
C ALA A 131 -9.06 -30.96 18.13
N VAL A 132 -8.43 -31.35 17.02
CA VAL A 132 -8.13 -32.76 16.70
C VAL A 132 -7.39 -33.41 17.87
N ARG A 133 -6.33 -32.76 18.38
CA ARG A 133 -5.54 -33.25 19.53
C ARG A 133 -6.29 -33.27 20.86
N ALA A 134 -7.35 -32.48 21.00
CA ALA A 134 -8.15 -32.44 22.22
C ALA A 134 -9.24 -33.53 22.25
N GLU A 135 -9.67 -34.00 21.07
CA GLU A 135 -10.72 -35.01 20.92
C GLU A 135 -10.17 -36.43 20.74
N HIS A 136 -8.93 -36.56 20.26
CA HIS A 136 -8.30 -37.85 19.98
C HIS A 136 -6.94 -38.00 20.68
N ASP A 137 -6.80 -39.08 21.45
CA ASP A 137 -5.54 -39.47 22.11
C ASP A 137 -4.69 -40.45 21.26
N ASP A 138 -5.31 -41.09 20.26
CA ASP A 138 -4.65 -42.05 19.37
C ASP A 138 -3.81 -41.32 18.31
N PRO A 139 -2.48 -41.54 18.26
CA PRO A 139 -1.60 -40.80 17.34
C PRO A 139 -1.94 -41.02 15.87
N ASP A 140 -2.35 -42.23 15.49
CA ASP A 140 -2.68 -42.56 14.10
C ASP A 140 -3.96 -41.80 13.66
N ALA A 141 -5.00 -41.80 14.51
CA ALA A 141 -6.20 -41.02 14.26
C ALA A 141 -5.94 -39.50 14.19
N VAL A 142 -5.01 -38.99 15.02
CA VAL A 142 -4.61 -37.57 14.98
C VAL A 142 -3.91 -37.24 13.66
N GLU A 143 -3.03 -38.12 13.16
CA GLU A 143 -2.34 -37.94 11.87
C GLU A 143 -3.35 -37.93 10.71
N ASP A 144 -4.22 -38.94 10.62
CA ASP A 144 -5.24 -39.06 9.57
C ASP A 144 -6.16 -37.82 9.51
N LEU A 145 -6.64 -37.35 10.67
CA LEU A 145 -7.47 -36.15 10.76
C LEU A 145 -6.69 -34.87 10.46
N SER A 146 -5.41 -34.81 10.80
CA SER A 146 -4.55 -33.68 10.45
C SER A 146 -4.41 -33.56 8.95
N ASP A 147 -4.16 -34.66 8.25
CA ASP A 147 -4.09 -34.70 6.79
C ASP A 147 -5.42 -34.29 6.16
N ALA A 148 -6.54 -34.78 6.70
CA ALA A 148 -7.87 -34.36 6.25
C ALA A 148 -8.10 -32.83 6.42
N VAL A 149 -7.63 -32.24 7.53
CA VAL A 149 -7.66 -30.78 7.74
C VAL A 149 -6.82 -30.05 6.70
N TYR A 150 -5.60 -30.53 6.41
CA TYR A 150 -4.72 -29.92 5.41
C TYR A 150 -5.34 -29.95 4.02
N GLU A 151 -5.86 -31.09 3.58
CA GLU A 151 -6.53 -31.23 2.28
C GLU A 151 -7.72 -30.27 2.19
N ARG A 152 -8.56 -30.21 3.23
CA ARG A 152 -9.75 -29.35 3.22
C ARG A 152 -9.43 -27.85 3.23
N LEU A 153 -8.36 -27.42 3.89
CA LEU A 153 -7.91 -26.03 3.87
C LEU A 153 -7.21 -25.62 2.56
N ARG A 154 -6.76 -26.59 1.77
CA ARG A 154 -6.17 -26.37 0.45
C ARG A 154 -7.20 -26.37 -0.67
N ASP A 155 -8.34 -27.01 -0.45
CA ASP A 155 -9.48 -27.04 -1.36
C ASP A 155 -9.96 -25.62 -1.73
N GLU A 156 -10.12 -25.36 -3.03
CA GLU A 156 -10.47 -24.04 -3.57
C GLU A 156 -11.88 -23.63 -3.14
N ASP A 157 -12.84 -24.57 -3.15
CA ASP A 157 -14.23 -24.31 -2.74
C ASP A 157 -14.30 -23.88 -1.27
N PHE A 158 -13.41 -24.44 -0.45
CA PHE A 158 -13.36 -24.14 0.98
C PHE A 158 -12.59 -22.85 1.28
N SER A 159 -11.66 -22.44 0.39
CA SER A 159 -10.98 -21.17 0.49
C SER A 159 -11.96 -20.00 0.50
N ASP A 160 -12.89 -19.98 -0.45
CA ASP A 160 -13.85 -18.87 -0.57
C ASP A 160 -14.75 -18.79 0.67
N ASP A 161 -15.19 -19.92 1.20
CA ASP A 161 -15.99 -20.00 2.43
C ASP A 161 -15.23 -19.50 3.66
N ILE A 162 -13.94 -19.83 3.81
CA ILE A 162 -13.09 -19.36 4.93
C ILE A 162 -12.91 -17.84 4.89
N LEU A 163 -12.84 -17.26 3.70
CA LEU A 163 -12.69 -15.84 3.49
C LEU A 163 -14.01 -15.08 3.68
N ALA A 164 -15.13 -15.67 3.27
CA ALA A 164 -16.46 -15.06 3.32
C ALA A 164 -17.12 -15.12 4.71
N LEU A 165 -16.92 -16.22 5.45
CA LEU A 165 -17.55 -16.44 6.76
C LEU A 165 -16.65 -15.95 7.90
N PRO A 166 -17.19 -15.49 9.05
CA PRO A 166 -16.41 -15.30 10.26
C PRO A 166 -15.57 -16.54 10.59
N LEU A 167 -14.33 -16.35 11.05
CA LEU A 167 -13.39 -17.46 11.28
C LEU A 167 -13.98 -18.59 12.14
N GLY A 168 -14.76 -18.24 13.18
CA GLY A 168 -15.42 -19.22 14.04
C GLY A 168 -16.43 -20.10 13.32
N ASP A 169 -17.22 -19.53 12.41
CA ASP A 169 -18.23 -20.25 11.64
C ASP A 169 -17.59 -21.16 10.59
N ALA A 170 -16.55 -20.66 9.91
CA ALA A 170 -15.77 -21.44 8.96
C ALA A 170 -15.13 -22.66 9.63
N VAL A 171 -14.49 -22.45 10.78
CA VAL A 171 -13.90 -23.52 11.58
C VAL A 171 -14.98 -24.50 12.04
N ALA A 172 -16.07 -24.04 12.65
CA ALA A 172 -17.15 -24.90 13.14
C ALA A 172 -17.76 -25.78 12.03
N ARG A 173 -17.84 -25.27 10.80
CA ARG A 173 -18.28 -26.02 9.63
C ARG A 173 -17.29 -27.14 9.28
N ILE A 174 -15.98 -26.84 9.20
CA ILE A 174 -14.93 -27.86 8.95
C ILE A 174 -15.00 -28.96 10.00
N CYS A 175 -15.18 -28.60 11.27
CA CYS A 175 -15.28 -29.58 12.35
C CYS A 175 -16.44 -30.54 12.13
N ARG A 176 -17.62 -30.01 11.77
CA ARG A 176 -18.80 -30.81 11.49
C ARG A 176 -18.58 -31.75 10.30
N ASP A 177 -17.91 -31.27 9.26
CA ASP A 177 -17.58 -32.07 8.08
C ASP A 177 -16.61 -33.23 8.41
N LEU A 178 -15.69 -33.00 9.34
CA LEU A 178 -14.74 -34.01 9.84
C LEU A 178 -15.31 -34.90 10.97
N GLY A 179 -16.56 -34.66 11.39
CA GLY A 179 -17.17 -35.39 12.50
C GLY A 179 -16.62 -35.03 13.89
N LEU A 180 -15.87 -33.92 14.01
CA LEU A 180 -15.37 -33.39 15.27
C LEU A 180 -16.49 -32.70 16.04
N SER A 181 -16.57 -32.94 17.35
CA SER A 181 -17.58 -32.31 18.21
C SER A 181 -17.26 -30.83 18.42
N PRO A 182 -18.13 -29.88 18.03
CA PRO A 182 -17.85 -28.44 18.12
C PRO A 182 -17.85 -27.89 19.55
N ALA A 183 -17.93 -28.72 20.60
CA ALA A 183 -17.96 -28.27 22.00
C ALA A 183 -16.78 -27.32 22.36
N TRP A 184 -15.66 -27.46 21.66
CA TRP A 184 -14.49 -26.60 21.80
C TRP A 184 -14.62 -25.23 21.11
N THR A 185 -15.55 -25.02 20.17
CA THR A 185 -15.78 -23.70 19.53
C THR A 185 -16.21 -22.66 20.56
N ALA A 186 -16.97 -23.07 21.59
CA ALA A 186 -17.30 -22.21 22.73
C ALA A 186 -16.05 -21.75 23.50
N TRP A 187 -15.05 -22.64 23.66
CA TRP A 187 -13.79 -22.33 24.36
C TRP A 187 -12.82 -21.52 23.48
N ALA A 188 -12.69 -21.86 22.20
CA ALA A 188 -11.84 -21.15 21.25
C ALA A 188 -12.37 -19.74 20.96
N MET A 189 -13.68 -19.54 20.87
CA MET A 189 -14.32 -18.23 20.72
C MET A 189 -14.20 -17.40 22.01
N ALA A 190 -14.35 -18.01 23.19
CA ALA A 190 -14.13 -17.34 24.46
C ALA A 190 -12.67 -16.88 24.62
N ALA A 191 -11.71 -17.71 24.20
CA ALA A 191 -10.28 -17.34 24.21
C ALA A 191 -9.95 -16.25 23.18
N ALA A 192 -10.55 -16.30 21.99
CA ALA A 192 -10.35 -15.28 20.96
C ALA A 192 -10.93 -13.92 21.36
N THR A 193 -12.12 -13.89 21.98
CA THR A 193 -12.76 -12.66 22.47
C THR A 193 -12.08 -12.10 23.73
N ALA A 194 -11.57 -12.95 24.62
CA ALA A 194 -10.80 -12.51 25.80
C ALA A 194 -9.49 -11.79 25.42
N THR A 195 -8.96 -12.06 24.23
CA THR A 195 -7.72 -11.43 23.74
C THR A 195 -7.98 -10.08 23.05
N THR A 196 -9.22 -9.78 22.65
CA THR A 196 -9.58 -8.50 21.99
C THR A 196 -10.02 -7.41 22.98
N ALA A 197 -10.10 -7.70 24.28
CA ALA A 197 -10.21 -6.65 25.28
C ALA A 197 -8.84 -5.94 25.37
N PRO A 198 -8.69 -4.71 24.86
CA PRO A 198 -7.45 -3.98 25.07
C PRO A 198 -7.21 -3.94 26.58
N PRO A 199 -5.96 -4.17 27.06
CA PRO A 199 -5.67 -4.09 28.47
C PRO A 199 -6.19 -2.75 29.00
N PRO A 200 -7.01 -2.72 30.06
CA PRO A 200 -7.70 -1.50 30.53
C PRO A 200 -6.77 -0.40 31.07
N GLU A 201 -5.47 -0.47 30.85
CA GLU A 201 -4.45 0.44 31.40
C GLU A 201 -3.85 1.45 30.40
N LEU A 202 -4.19 1.41 29.11
CA LEU A 202 -3.59 2.34 28.12
C LEU A 202 -4.44 3.57 27.75
N LEU A 203 -5.60 3.77 28.36
CA LEU A 203 -6.39 5.01 28.23
C LEU A 203 -6.10 6.05 29.31
N ALA A 204 -5.10 5.82 30.17
CA ALA A 204 -4.51 6.90 30.96
C ALA A 204 -3.57 7.71 30.04
N GLU A 205 -4.16 8.58 29.23
CA GLU A 205 -3.44 9.62 28.49
C GLU A 205 -2.58 10.43 29.45
N THR A 206 -1.32 10.05 29.56
CA THR A 206 -0.31 10.98 30.07
C THR A 206 0.06 11.83 28.87
N PRO A 207 -0.28 13.13 28.83
CA PRO A 207 0.08 13.98 27.71
C PRO A 207 1.61 13.99 27.61
N LEU A 208 2.13 13.36 26.57
CA LEU A 208 3.56 13.37 26.30
C LEU A 208 4.00 14.84 26.17
N PRO A 209 5.01 15.29 26.94
CA PRO A 209 5.56 16.61 26.74
C PRO A 209 6.06 16.67 25.31
N PHE A 210 5.59 17.67 24.55
CA PHE A 210 6.18 18.07 23.28
C PHE A 210 7.65 18.44 23.56
N GLU A 211 8.54 17.45 23.56
CA GLU A 211 9.96 17.70 23.48
C GLU A 211 10.17 18.45 22.18
N LYS A 212 10.54 19.73 22.32
CA LYS A 212 11.05 20.56 21.25
C LYS A 212 12.18 19.80 20.58
N ARG A 213 11.87 19.09 19.49
CA ARG A 213 12.88 18.51 18.61
C ARG A 213 13.76 19.66 18.16
N LYS A 214 14.94 19.75 18.76
CA LYS A 214 16.00 20.69 18.42
C LYS A 214 16.27 20.45 16.94
N ARG A 215 15.85 21.41 16.11
CA ARG A 215 16.08 21.40 14.67
C ARG A 215 17.56 21.10 14.46
N PRO A 216 17.96 20.01 13.78
CA PRO A 216 19.37 19.74 13.55
C PRO A 216 19.93 20.96 12.83
N GLU A 217 20.90 21.59 13.50
CA GLU A 217 21.66 22.70 13.00
C GLU A 217 22.32 22.22 11.70
N ARG A 218 21.96 22.85 10.59
CA ARG A 218 22.53 22.55 9.27
C ARG A 218 24.01 22.93 9.33
N ASP A 219 24.84 21.97 9.69
CA ASP A 219 26.28 22.05 9.49
C ASP A 219 26.57 22.14 7.99
N GLY A 220 26.94 23.35 7.57
CA GLY A 220 27.79 23.62 6.42
C GLY A 220 27.20 23.44 5.01
N PRO A 221 27.54 24.32 4.06
CA PRO A 221 27.35 24.02 2.65
C PRO A 221 28.21 22.80 2.25
N PRO A 222 27.71 21.89 1.39
CA PRO A 222 28.50 20.76 0.91
C PRO A 222 29.71 21.28 0.13
N THR A 223 30.90 21.05 0.67
CA THR A 223 32.15 21.26 -0.05
C THR A 223 32.13 20.34 -1.28
N ALA A 224 32.16 20.94 -2.48
CA ALA A 224 32.18 20.19 -3.72
C ALA A 224 33.45 19.31 -3.79
N PRO A 225 33.33 18.03 -4.20
CA PRO A 225 34.51 17.22 -4.45
C PRO A 225 35.21 17.74 -5.71
N ASP A 226 36.50 18.07 -5.56
CA ASP A 226 37.42 18.35 -6.67
C ASP A 226 37.51 17.12 -7.59
N ALA A 227 36.75 17.13 -8.68
CA ALA A 227 36.88 16.16 -9.75
C ALA A 227 38.00 16.62 -10.71
N PRO A 228 39.05 15.81 -10.94
CA PRO A 228 40.04 16.12 -11.96
C PRO A 228 39.41 15.97 -13.35
N PHE A 229 39.35 17.08 -14.10
CA PHE A 229 39.08 17.09 -15.54
C PHE A 229 40.20 16.33 -16.27
N ALA A 230 40.00 15.03 -16.49
CA ALA A 230 40.80 14.25 -17.41
C ALA A 230 40.37 14.58 -18.85
N SER A 231 41.10 15.49 -19.48
CA SER A 231 41.02 15.77 -20.92
C SER A 231 41.45 14.55 -21.73
N ALA A 232 40.50 13.68 -22.08
CA ALA A 232 40.68 12.72 -23.16
C ALA A 232 40.33 13.38 -24.50
N ARG A 233 41.36 13.90 -25.20
CA ARG A 233 41.26 14.28 -26.61
C ARG A 233 41.08 13.00 -27.43
N GLY A 234 39.88 12.77 -27.94
CA GLY A 234 39.61 11.74 -28.94
C GLY A 234 40.10 12.19 -30.32
N SER A 235 41.02 11.43 -30.90
CA SER A 235 41.47 11.53 -32.29
C SER A 235 40.34 11.22 -33.28
N PRO A 236 40.26 11.91 -34.44
CA PRO A 236 39.34 11.54 -35.51
C PRO A 236 39.84 10.30 -36.25
N SER A 237 39.05 9.22 -36.23
CA SER A 237 39.25 8.03 -37.06
C SER A 237 38.65 8.30 -38.44
N SER A 238 39.51 8.32 -39.45
CA SER A 238 39.17 8.39 -40.87
C SER A 238 38.61 7.06 -41.37
N CYS A 239 37.39 7.06 -41.91
CA CYS A 239 36.91 6.00 -42.81
C CYS A 239 37.29 6.34 -44.26
N PRO A 240 37.85 5.39 -45.05
CA PRO A 240 37.97 5.53 -46.49
C PRO A 240 36.69 5.07 -47.20
N PRO A 241 36.39 5.56 -48.41
CA PRO A 241 35.30 5.06 -49.24
C PRO A 241 35.74 3.81 -50.02
N GLY A 242 34.83 2.85 -50.14
CA GLY A 242 34.82 1.79 -51.14
C GLY A 242 33.60 1.94 -52.03
#